data_AF-A0A023BNY7-F1
#
_entry.id   AF-A0A023BNY7-F1
#
_cell.length_a   1.000
_cell.length_b   1.000
_cell.length_c   1.000
_cell.angle_alpha   90.00
_cell.angle_beta   90.00
_cell.angle_gamma   90.00
#
_symmetry.space_group_name_H-M   'P 1'
#
loop_
_entity.id
_entity.type
_entity.pdbx_description
1 polymer ?
#
loop_
_entity_poly.entity_id
_entity_poly.type
_entity_poly.pdbx_seq_one_letter_code
_entity_poly.pdbx_strand_id
1 'polypeptide(L)'
;MELLFIGLLGGAIVAYFIFARFSAAKNKSSVQTQSVVLKEKIKSVCKLVTVEGDFAEIYHYESVKEKFFKLLSGTKKALIIIEAKAYVGFDLSQIALESDTKNKRIILTHFPQPKLLTIETDFKYYDKKEGWLNPFTSGDLTDLNKEAKQFIKDKIPQSGLMESAKKEALTAISLMETLAESIGWTLDYSALKIDNNNKDAKQLE
;
A
#
# COMPACT_ATOMS: atom_id res chain seq x y z
N MET A 1 -16.77 61.68 37.68
CA MET A 1 -16.70 61.54 36.21
C MET A 1 -15.37 60.93 35.77
N GLU A 2 -14.23 61.47 36.19
CA GLU A 2 -12.89 61.02 35.75
C GLU A 2 -12.58 59.54 36.05
N LEU A 3 -12.96 59.03 37.22
CA LEU A 3 -12.73 57.62 37.59
C LEU A 3 -13.53 56.62 36.72
N LEU A 4 -14.69 57.03 36.20
CA LEU A 4 -15.49 56.20 35.29
C LEU A 4 -14.84 56.09 33.90
N PHE A 5 -14.22 57.18 33.43
CA PHE A 5 -13.49 57.17 32.16
C PHE A 5 -12.23 56.32 32.24
N ILE A 6 -11.51 56.35 33.36
CA ILE A 6 -10.31 55.52 33.58
C ILE A 6 -10.67 54.03 33.64
N GLY A 7 -11.76 53.67 34.34
CA GLY A 7 -12.25 52.29 34.38
C GLY A 7 -12.70 51.78 33.01
N LEU A 8 -13.36 52.63 32.22
CA LEU A 8 -13.80 52.29 30.86
C LEU A 8 -12.61 52.11 29.91
N LEU A 9 -11.59 52.98 30.00
CA LEU A 9 -10.36 52.84 29.22
C LEU A 9 -9.61 51.55 29.57
N GLY A 10 -9.46 51.26 30.87
CA GLY A 10 -8.80 50.04 31.34
C GLY A 10 -9.52 48.77 30.89
N GLY A 11 -10.85 48.76 31.00
CA GLY A 11 -11.69 47.65 30.55
C GLY A 11 -11.59 47.41 29.04
N ALA A 12 -11.57 48.47 28.24
CA ALA A 12 -11.42 48.36 26.79
C ALA A 12 -10.06 47.78 26.37
N ILE A 13 -8.98 48.17 27.06
CA ILE A 13 -7.63 47.64 26.80
C ILE A 13 -7.56 46.15 27.14
N VAL A 14 -8.08 45.74 28.29
CA VAL A 14 -8.09 44.32 28.69
C VAL A 14 -8.95 43.48 27.74
N ALA A 15 -10.13 43.97 27.37
CA ALA A 15 -10.99 43.31 26.40
C ALA A 15 -10.31 43.16 25.03
N TYR A 16 -9.60 44.19 24.57
CA TYR A 16 -8.83 44.15 23.33
C TYR A 16 -7.73 43.08 23.37
N PHE A 17 -6.95 43.00 24.45
CA PHE A 17 -5.90 41.98 24.58
C PHE A 17 -6.45 40.55 24.65
N ILE A 18 -7.56 40.34 25.35
CA ILE A 18 -8.24 39.03 25.41
C ILE A 18 -8.76 38.65 24.03
N PHE A 19 -9.43 39.57 23.33
CA PHE A 19 -9.97 39.34 21.99
C PHE A 19 -8.86 39.07 20.98
N ALA A 20 -7.75 39.80 21.04
CA ALA A 20 -6.58 39.59 20.19
C ALA A 20 -5.94 38.21 20.42
N ARG A 21 -5.80 37.78 21.69
CA ARG A 21 -5.25 36.46 22.04
C ARG A 21 -6.13 35.31 21.53
N PHE A 22 -7.45 35.44 21.64
CA PHE A 22 -8.42 34.44 21.16
C PHE A 22 -8.54 34.41 19.64
N SER A 23 -8.53 35.57 18.97
CA SER A 23 -8.53 35.65 17.50
C SER A 23 -7.24 35.10 16.90
N ALA A 24 -6.09 35.38 17.51
CA ALA A 24 -4.80 34.81 17.08
C ALA A 24 -4.75 33.28 17.23
N ALA A 25 -5.44 32.71 18.21
CA ALA A 25 -5.58 31.26 18.38
C ALA A 25 -6.52 30.63 17.34
N LYS A 26 -7.56 31.35 16.90
CA LYS A 26 -8.51 30.88 15.86
C LYS A 26 -7.94 30.92 14.43
N ASN A 27 -7.02 31.84 14.13
CA ASN A 27 -6.52 32.05 12.76
C ASN A 27 -5.44 31.05 12.28
N LYS A 28 -5.25 29.90 12.95
CA LYS A 28 -4.15 28.98 12.64
C LYS A 28 -4.52 27.68 11.92
N SER A 29 -5.74 27.54 11.40
CA SER A 29 -6.13 26.33 10.66
C SER A 29 -6.68 26.66 9.27
N SER A 30 -5.88 27.32 8.41
CA SER A 30 -6.11 27.18 6.98
C SER A 30 -5.52 25.83 6.55
N VAL A 31 -6.36 24.80 6.47
CA VAL A 31 -5.97 23.57 5.75
C VAL A 31 -5.86 23.97 4.28
N GLN A 32 -4.65 24.28 3.82
CA GLN A 32 -4.40 24.52 2.41
C GLN A 32 -4.45 23.19 1.67
N THR A 33 -5.63 22.80 1.20
CA THR A 33 -5.79 21.70 0.26
C THR A 33 -5.35 22.19 -1.12
N GLN A 34 -4.05 22.18 -1.38
CA GLN A 34 -3.53 22.35 -2.73
C GLN A 34 -3.45 20.96 -3.39
N SER A 35 -4.49 20.62 -4.15
CA SER A 35 -4.48 19.45 -5.03
C SER A 35 -3.90 19.86 -6.38
N VAL A 36 -2.58 19.79 -6.51
CA VAL A 36 -1.91 19.91 -7.82
C VAL A 36 -1.60 18.49 -8.29
N VAL A 37 -2.13 18.11 -9.45
CA VAL A 37 -1.78 16.82 -10.07
C VAL A 37 -0.38 16.97 -10.67
N LEU A 38 0.64 16.47 -9.96
CA LEU A 38 2.05 16.72 -10.28
C LEU A 38 2.53 16.07 -11.59
N LYS A 39 1.88 15.01 -12.09
CA LYS A 39 2.17 14.34 -13.38
C LYS A 39 1.19 13.21 -13.67
N GLU A 40 0.51 13.25 -14.80
CA GLU A 40 -0.40 12.17 -15.24
C GLU A 40 0.29 11.34 -16.32
N LYS A 41 0.83 10.16 -15.96
CA LYS A 41 1.41 9.22 -16.92
C LYS A 41 0.51 7.98 -17.00
N ILE A 42 -0.41 8.00 -17.96
CA ILE A 42 -1.29 6.87 -18.25
C ILE A 42 -0.48 5.83 -19.03
N LYS A 43 -0.48 4.58 -18.57
CA LYS A 43 0.16 3.45 -19.26
C LYS A 43 -0.84 2.31 -19.40
N SER A 44 -1.01 1.80 -20.62
CA SER A 44 -1.76 0.57 -20.87
C SER A 44 -0.99 -0.62 -20.31
N VAL A 45 -1.64 -1.43 -19.48
CA VAL A 45 -1.10 -2.65 -18.88
C VAL A 45 -2.16 -3.74 -18.92
N CYS A 46 -1.73 -4.98 -19.15
CA CYS A 46 -2.59 -6.15 -19.07
C CYS A 46 -2.05 -7.04 -17.96
N LYS A 47 -2.83 -7.23 -16.90
CA LYS A 47 -2.47 -8.03 -15.74
C LYS A 47 -3.58 -9.04 -15.49
N LEU A 48 -3.20 -10.25 -15.13
CA LEU A 48 -4.12 -11.29 -14.71
C LEU A 48 -3.96 -11.50 -13.22
N VAL A 49 -4.98 -11.16 -12.44
CA VAL A 49 -5.05 -11.50 -11.02
C VAL A 49 -5.63 -12.90 -10.90
N THR A 50 -4.94 -13.79 -10.22
CA THR A 50 -5.38 -15.18 -10.05
C THR A 50 -5.72 -15.53 -8.60
N VAL A 51 -5.10 -14.82 -7.65
CA VAL A 51 -5.34 -15.05 -6.22
C VAL A 51 -5.47 -13.71 -5.51
N GLU A 52 -6.52 -13.61 -4.69
CA GLU A 52 -6.70 -12.56 -3.70
C GLU A 52 -6.42 -13.16 -2.31
N GLY A 53 -5.63 -12.47 -1.49
CA GLY A 53 -5.37 -12.84 -0.12
C GLY A 53 -5.75 -11.71 0.84
N ASP A 54 -6.61 -12.01 1.79
CA ASP A 54 -6.98 -11.13 2.90
C ASP A 54 -6.01 -11.29 4.07
N PHE A 55 -5.53 -10.17 4.60
CA PHE A 55 -4.63 -10.10 5.76
C PHE A 55 -5.20 -9.14 6.79
N ALA A 56 -5.27 -9.57 8.04
CA ALA A 56 -5.55 -8.72 9.18
C ALA A 56 -4.51 -9.03 10.26
N GLU A 57 -3.58 -8.10 10.50
CA GLU A 57 -2.52 -8.29 11.49
C GLU A 57 -2.41 -7.08 12.41
N ILE A 58 -2.21 -7.35 13.70
CA ILE A 58 -2.01 -6.32 14.71
C ILE A 58 -0.53 -5.94 14.70
N TYR A 59 -0.23 -4.69 14.36
CA TYR A 59 1.11 -4.14 14.35
C TYR A 59 1.31 -3.21 15.54
N HIS A 60 2.28 -3.55 16.37
CA HIS A 60 2.67 -2.78 17.55
C HIS A 60 3.83 -1.87 17.19
N TYR A 61 3.58 -0.56 17.21
CA TYR A 61 4.63 0.43 17.00
C TYR A 61 5.08 1.04 18.32
N GLU A 62 6.38 1.02 18.57
CA GLU A 62 7.01 1.68 19.69
C GLU A 62 8.21 2.49 19.21
N SER A 63 8.23 3.78 19.57
CA SER A 63 9.34 4.68 19.23
C SER A 63 9.74 5.48 20.46
N VAL A 64 11.03 5.42 20.77
CA VAL A 64 11.65 6.18 21.85
C VAL A 64 12.46 7.30 21.21
N LYS A 65 12.15 8.56 21.54
CA LYS A 65 12.90 9.71 21.03
C LYS A 65 13.80 10.24 22.13
N GLU A 66 15.09 9.95 22.04
CA GLU A 66 16.11 10.55 22.92
C GLU A 66 16.42 11.97 22.41
N LYS A 67 15.78 12.99 23.00
CA LYS A 67 16.18 14.39 22.78
C LYS A 67 17.13 14.82 23.88
N PHE A 68 18.36 15.19 23.49
CA PHE A 68 19.43 16.05 24.06
C PHE A 68 19.63 16.25 25.59
N PHE A 69 18.72 15.84 26.46
CA PHE A 69 18.87 15.83 27.91
C PHE A 69 18.45 14.45 28.42
N LYS A 70 19.41 13.67 28.92
CA LYS A 70 19.24 12.29 29.45
C LYS A 70 18.20 12.13 30.57
N LEU A 71 17.53 13.21 30.99
CA LEU A 71 16.55 13.23 32.08
C LEU A 71 15.09 13.26 31.61
N LEU A 72 14.81 13.48 30.31
CA LEU A 72 13.46 13.61 29.77
C LEU A 72 13.22 12.67 28.58
N SER A 73 13.08 11.36 28.84
CA SER A 73 12.69 10.36 27.85
C SER A 73 11.17 10.28 27.71
N GLY A 74 10.64 10.50 26.50
CA GLY A 74 9.23 10.32 26.18
C GLY A 74 9.02 9.20 25.15
N THR A 75 8.39 8.09 25.56
CA THR A 75 8.03 6.99 24.66
C THR A 75 6.67 7.25 24.03
N LYS A 76 6.55 7.00 22.73
CA LYS A 76 5.25 6.95 22.04
C LYS A 76 4.96 5.51 21.61
N LYS A 77 3.74 5.06 21.88
CA LYS A 77 3.26 3.72 21.51
C LYS A 77 1.95 3.84 20.75
N ALA A 78 1.82 3.08 19.67
CA ALA A 78 0.56 2.94 18.94
C ALA A 78 0.28 1.46 18.65
N LEU A 79 -0.98 1.08 18.84
CA LEU A 79 -1.50 -0.21 18.39
C LEU A 79 -2.34 0.04 17.13
N ILE A 80 -1.92 -0.59 16.03
CA ILE A 80 -2.51 -0.40 14.72
C ILE A 80 -2.96 -1.76 14.23
N ILE A 81 -4.22 -1.83 13.82
CA ILE A 81 -4.74 -2.97 13.10
C ILE A 81 -4.54 -2.65 11.62
N ILE A 82 -3.74 -3.47 10.95
CA ILE A 82 -3.51 -3.35 9.51
C ILE A 82 -4.43 -4.37 8.85
N GLU A 83 -5.34 -3.89 8.03
CA GLU A 83 -6.12 -4.72 7.12
C GLU A 83 -5.54 -4.54 5.72
N ALA A 84 -5.22 -5.63 5.04
CA ALA A 84 -4.63 -5.58 3.72
C ALA A 84 -5.19 -6.65 2.80
N LYS A 85 -5.38 -6.29 1.53
CA LYS A 85 -5.69 -7.21 0.43
C LYS A 85 -4.49 -7.28 -0.50
N ALA A 86 -3.92 -8.47 -0.65
CA ALA A 86 -2.85 -8.72 -1.61
C ALA A 86 -3.40 -9.39 -2.86
N TYR A 87 -3.08 -8.80 -4.01
CA TYR A 87 -3.44 -9.34 -5.32
C TYR A 87 -2.19 -9.93 -5.96
N VAL A 88 -2.17 -11.25 -6.09
CA VAL A 88 -1.07 -11.99 -6.72
C VAL A 88 -1.52 -12.51 -8.08
N GLY A 89 -0.63 -12.40 -9.06
CA GLY A 89 -0.92 -12.86 -10.40
C GLY A 89 0.21 -12.54 -11.38
N PHE A 90 -0.15 -12.38 -12.64
CA PHE A 90 0.78 -12.36 -13.76
C PHE A 90 0.70 -11.05 -14.53
N ASP A 91 1.85 -10.60 -15.01
CA ASP A 91 1.95 -9.48 -15.92
C ASP A 91 1.96 -10.01 -17.35
N LEU A 92 0.79 -9.96 -17.99
CA LEU A 92 0.58 -10.56 -19.30
C LEU A 92 1.40 -9.85 -20.40
N SER A 93 1.91 -8.64 -20.14
CA SER A 93 2.84 -7.97 -21.07
C SER A 93 4.19 -8.70 -21.21
N GLN A 94 4.49 -9.63 -20.31
CA GLN A 94 5.71 -10.44 -20.34
C GLN A 94 5.49 -11.81 -21.00
N ILE A 95 4.28 -12.12 -21.47
CA ILE A 95 4.03 -13.36 -22.21
C ILE A 95 4.66 -13.27 -23.60
N ALA A 96 5.32 -14.35 -24.03
CA ALA A 96 5.79 -14.50 -25.40
C ALA A 96 4.84 -15.45 -26.16
N LEU A 97 4.22 -14.90 -27.21
CA LEU A 97 3.31 -15.60 -28.11
C LEU A 97 3.85 -15.51 -29.54
N GLU A 98 3.78 -16.61 -30.28
CA GLU A 98 3.99 -16.65 -31.71
C GLU A 98 2.73 -17.15 -32.41
N SER A 99 2.44 -16.62 -33.60
CA SER A 99 1.28 -17.03 -34.38
C SER A 99 1.70 -17.84 -35.60
N ASP A 100 1.26 -19.09 -35.68
CA ASP A 100 1.30 -19.88 -36.90
C ASP A 100 -0.06 -19.77 -37.61
N THR A 101 -0.14 -18.81 -38.54
CA THR A 101 -1.37 -18.54 -39.30
C THR A 101 -1.72 -19.66 -40.27
N LYS A 102 -0.74 -20.45 -40.74
CA LYS A 102 -0.97 -21.56 -41.68
C LYS A 102 -1.70 -22.71 -41.00
N ASN A 103 -1.26 -23.04 -39.78
CA ASN A 103 -1.83 -24.12 -38.98
C ASN A 103 -2.89 -23.64 -37.97
N LYS A 104 -3.24 -22.35 -37.97
CA LYS A 104 -4.17 -21.71 -37.01
C LYS A 104 -3.81 -22.04 -35.56
N ARG A 105 -2.55 -21.79 -35.20
CA ARG A 105 -2.02 -22.11 -33.87
C ARG A 105 -1.36 -20.89 -33.23
N ILE A 106 -1.64 -20.70 -31.95
CA ILE A 106 -0.94 -19.75 -31.09
C ILE A 106 0.08 -20.57 -30.29
N ILE A 107 1.35 -20.22 -30.36
CA ILE A 107 2.45 -20.91 -29.68
C ILE A 107 2.86 -20.05 -28.48
N LEU A 108 2.65 -20.57 -27.27
CA LEU A 108 3.02 -19.94 -26.01
C LEU A 108 4.41 -20.41 -25.61
N THR A 109 5.43 -19.58 -25.87
CA THR A 109 6.84 -19.92 -25.63
C THR A 109 7.31 -19.55 -24.24
N HIS A 110 6.71 -18.52 -23.63
CA HIS A 110 7.02 -18.10 -22.27
C HIS A 110 5.79 -17.58 -21.52
N PHE A 111 5.63 -18.05 -20.28
CA PHE A 111 4.63 -17.54 -19.34
C PHE A 111 5.35 -17.04 -18.08
N PRO A 112 5.07 -15.80 -17.63
CA PRO A 112 5.79 -15.19 -16.52
C PRO A 112 5.52 -15.92 -15.19
N GLN A 113 6.41 -15.74 -14.23
CA GLN A 113 6.17 -16.20 -12.85
C GLN A 113 5.16 -15.28 -12.14
N PRO A 114 4.40 -15.79 -11.16
CA PRO A 114 3.48 -14.95 -10.40
C PRO A 114 4.28 -13.92 -9.63
N LYS A 115 3.68 -12.74 -9.43
CA LYS A 115 4.20 -11.67 -8.60
C LYS A 115 3.07 -10.96 -7.89
N LEU A 116 3.43 -10.27 -6.82
CA LEU A 116 2.55 -9.31 -6.19
C LEU A 116 2.26 -8.15 -7.15
N LEU A 117 0.99 -8.01 -7.56
CA LEU A 117 0.56 -6.98 -8.50
C LEU A 117 0.15 -5.69 -7.80
N THR A 118 -0.59 -5.83 -6.70
CA THR A 118 -1.12 -4.74 -5.89
C THR A 118 -1.24 -5.21 -4.44
N ILE A 119 -1.05 -4.28 -3.50
CA ILE A 119 -1.53 -4.41 -2.13
C ILE A 119 -2.42 -3.21 -1.85
N GLU A 120 -3.63 -3.48 -1.40
CA GLU A 120 -4.50 -2.48 -0.79
C GLU A 120 -4.34 -2.59 0.72
N THR A 121 -4.21 -1.46 1.40
CA THR A 121 -4.00 -1.42 2.86
C THR A 121 -4.92 -0.39 3.48
N ASP A 122 -5.61 -0.77 4.54
CA ASP A 122 -6.34 0.12 5.44
C ASP A 122 -5.74 0.03 6.85
N PHE A 123 -5.67 1.17 7.53
CA PHE A 123 -5.03 1.32 8.83
C PHE A 123 -6.05 1.78 9.86
N LYS A 124 -6.38 0.91 10.81
CA LYS A 124 -7.24 1.23 11.94
C LYS A 124 -6.39 1.47 13.18
N TYR A 125 -6.39 2.70 13.66
CA TYR A 125 -5.66 3.11 14.86
C TYR A 125 -6.53 2.85 16.09
N TYR A 126 -6.17 1.85 16.89
CA TYR A 126 -7.01 1.43 18.03
C TYR A 126 -6.65 2.18 19.32
N ASP A 127 -5.36 2.28 19.63
CA ASP A 127 -4.87 3.00 20.82
C ASP A 127 -3.62 3.82 20.47
N LYS A 128 -3.67 5.12 20.80
CA LYS A 128 -2.60 6.09 20.55
C LYS A 128 -2.22 6.71 21.89
N LYS A 129 -1.10 6.26 22.46
CA LYS A 129 -0.54 6.83 23.69
C LYS A 129 0.55 7.83 23.34
N GLU A 130 0.22 9.10 23.46
CA GLU A 130 1.15 10.21 23.26
C GLU A 130 1.76 10.61 24.61
N GLY A 131 3.07 10.49 24.75
CA GLY A 131 3.77 11.13 25.88
C GLY A 131 3.70 12.65 25.73
N TRP A 132 3.52 13.39 26.84
CA TRP A 132 3.50 14.87 26.83
C TRP A 132 4.71 15.48 26.11
N LEU A 133 5.84 14.78 26.11
CA LEU A 133 7.10 15.22 25.50
C LEU A 133 7.34 14.70 24.06
N ASN A 134 6.50 13.82 23.52
CA ASN A 134 6.67 13.18 22.20
C ASN A 134 5.33 12.86 21.51
N PRO A 135 4.56 13.87 21.04
CA PRO A 135 3.35 13.65 20.26
C PRO A 135 3.66 13.07 18.87
N PHE A 136 2.69 12.40 18.25
CA PHE A 136 2.86 11.91 16.89
C PHE A 136 2.91 13.07 15.90
N THR A 137 3.90 13.04 15.03
CA THR A 137 4.05 13.99 13.91
C THR A 137 3.56 13.35 12.61
N SER A 138 3.26 14.17 11.59
CA SER A 138 2.90 13.67 10.26
C SER A 138 4.00 12.82 9.61
N GLY A 139 5.27 13.10 9.93
CA GLY A 139 6.40 12.28 9.50
C GLY A 139 6.34 10.88 10.10
N ASP A 140 6.10 10.78 11.42
CA ASP A 140 5.97 9.48 12.09
C ASP A 140 4.84 8.63 11.51
N LEU A 141 3.69 9.23 11.17
CA LEU A 141 2.57 8.53 10.52
C LEU A 141 2.93 8.06 9.10
N THR A 142 3.77 8.82 8.40
CA THR A 142 4.24 8.45 7.06
C THR A 142 5.21 7.28 7.13
N ASP A 143 6.16 7.32 8.06
CA ASP A 143 7.14 6.26 8.30
C ASP A 143 6.43 4.97 8.74
N LEU A 144 5.48 5.09 9.66
CA LEU A 144 4.64 3.99 10.14
C LEU A 144 3.85 3.31 9.02
N ASN A 145 3.23 4.10 8.12
CA ASN A 145 2.52 3.56 6.97
C ASN A 145 3.48 2.80 6.03
N LYS A 146 4.70 3.32 5.84
CA LYS A 146 5.72 2.68 5.01
C LYS A 146 6.21 1.37 5.62
N GLU A 147 6.52 1.36 6.92
CA GLU A 147 6.95 0.17 7.66
C GLU A 147 5.86 -0.90 7.66
N ALA A 148 4.62 -0.52 7.93
CA ALA A 148 3.47 -1.42 7.93
C ALA A 148 3.23 -2.05 6.54
N LYS A 149 3.33 -1.27 5.45
CA LYS A 149 3.27 -1.81 4.09
C LYS A 149 4.41 -2.77 3.77
N GLN A 150 5.60 -2.49 4.26
CA GLN A 150 6.76 -3.36 4.06
C GLN A 150 6.57 -4.69 4.80
N PHE A 151 6.09 -4.63 6.04
CA PHE A 151 5.77 -5.80 6.85
C PHE A 151 4.81 -6.76 6.13
N ILE A 152 3.73 -6.25 5.53
CA ILE A 152 2.80 -7.08 4.73
C ILE A 152 3.50 -7.68 3.51
N LYS A 153 4.32 -6.90 2.78
CA LYS A 153 5.07 -7.41 1.61
C LYS A 153 5.98 -8.57 1.97
N ASP A 154 6.63 -8.50 3.12
CA ASP A 154 7.57 -9.53 3.56
C ASP A 154 6.86 -10.83 3.98
N LYS A 155 5.58 -10.74 4.38
CA LYS A 155 4.74 -11.89 4.75
C LYS A 155 4.13 -12.62 3.55
N ILE A 156 3.89 -11.95 2.42
CA ILE A 156 3.22 -12.53 1.25
C ILE A 156 3.93 -13.77 0.67
N PRO A 157 5.26 -13.80 0.51
CA PRO A 157 5.95 -15.02 0.07
C PRO A 157 5.79 -16.20 1.04
N GLN A 158 5.56 -15.93 2.33
CA GLN A 158 5.43 -16.96 3.36
C GLN A 158 3.99 -17.48 3.51
N SER A 159 3.01 -16.80 2.91
CA SER A 159 1.59 -17.10 3.10
C SER A 159 1.04 -18.16 2.13
N GLY A 160 1.87 -18.69 1.22
CA GLY A 160 1.44 -19.67 0.21
C GLY A 160 0.67 -19.07 -0.98
N LEU A 161 0.54 -17.73 -1.04
CA LEU A 161 -0.20 -17.06 -2.13
C LEU A 161 0.51 -17.19 -3.48
N MET A 162 1.84 -17.21 -3.48
CA MET A 162 2.65 -17.32 -4.70
C MET A 162 2.49 -18.71 -5.33
N GLU A 163 2.49 -19.76 -4.50
CA GLU A 163 2.30 -21.14 -4.88
C GLU A 163 0.88 -21.37 -5.39
N SER A 164 -0.12 -20.78 -4.71
CA SER A 164 -1.52 -20.83 -5.13
C SER A 164 -1.69 -20.13 -6.49
N ALA A 165 -1.09 -18.96 -6.68
CA ALA A 165 -1.13 -18.25 -7.95
C ALA A 165 -0.45 -19.03 -9.08
N LYS A 166 0.65 -19.74 -8.78
CA LYS A 166 1.32 -20.62 -9.76
C LYS A 166 0.40 -21.76 -10.19
N LYS A 167 -0.39 -22.36 -9.29
CA LYS A 167 -1.36 -23.41 -9.63
C LYS A 167 -2.48 -22.86 -10.54
N GLU A 168 -2.96 -21.67 -10.23
CA GLU A 168 -4.00 -21.01 -11.04
C GLU A 168 -3.54 -20.56 -12.43
N ALA A 169 -2.22 -20.54 -12.70
CA ALA A 169 -1.70 -20.29 -14.04
C ALA A 169 -2.22 -21.31 -15.06
N LEU A 170 -2.39 -22.57 -14.66
CA LEU A 170 -2.90 -23.63 -15.53
C LEU A 170 -4.37 -23.37 -15.89
N THR A 171 -5.18 -22.93 -14.93
CA THR A 171 -6.57 -22.52 -15.14
C THR A 171 -6.64 -21.38 -16.17
N ALA A 172 -5.74 -20.40 -16.06
CA ALA A 172 -5.67 -19.29 -16.99
C ALA A 172 -5.30 -19.73 -18.42
N ILE A 173 -4.31 -20.62 -18.56
CA ILE A 173 -3.91 -21.17 -19.86
C ILE A 173 -5.05 -21.97 -20.48
N SER A 174 -5.79 -22.76 -19.68
CA SER A 174 -6.95 -23.52 -20.16
C SER A 174 -8.09 -22.59 -20.65
N LEU A 175 -8.30 -21.45 -20.00
CA LEU A 175 -9.23 -20.44 -20.48
C LEU A 175 -8.77 -19.84 -21.82
N MET A 176 -7.47 -19.55 -21.98
CA MET A 176 -6.92 -19.07 -23.25
C MET A 176 -7.08 -20.10 -24.37
N GLU A 177 -6.87 -21.38 -24.06
CA GLU A 177 -7.09 -22.50 -24.98
C GLU A 177 -8.55 -22.55 -25.44
N THR A 178 -9.49 -22.51 -24.50
CA THR A 178 -10.93 -22.49 -24.80
C THR A 178 -11.33 -21.31 -25.69
N LEU A 179 -10.77 -20.12 -25.44
CA LEU A 179 -11.02 -18.93 -26.25
C LEU A 179 -10.42 -19.07 -27.66
N ALA A 180 -9.22 -19.61 -27.79
CA ALA A 180 -8.60 -19.88 -29.09
C ALA A 180 -9.44 -20.89 -29.90
N GLU A 181 -9.88 -21.97 -29.27
CA GLU A 181 -10.72 -23.00 -29.89
C GLU A 181 -12.05 -22.44 -30.38
N SER A 182 -12.65 -21.51 -29.62
CA SER A 182 -13.90 -20.85 -29.99
C SER A 182 -13.83 -20.07 -31.31
N ILE A 183 -12.64 -19.61 -31.70
CA ILE A 183 -12.38 -18.92 -32.98
C ILE A 183 -11.72 -19.84 -34.03
N GLY A 184 -11.66 -21.15 -33.77
CA GLY A 184 -11.08 -22.15 -34.66
C GLY A 184 -9.55 -22.15 -34.70
N TRP A 185 -8.91 -21.66 -33.63
CA TRP A 185 -7.46 -21.72 -33.42
C TRP A 185 -7.12 -22.71 -32.31
N THR A 186 -5.86 -23.13 -32.23
CA THR A 186 -5.36 -24.03 -31.18
C THR A 186 -4.25 -23.35 -30.38
N LEU A 187 -4.10 -23.69 -29.09
CA LEU A 187 -3.03 -23.17 -28.24
C LEU A 187 -1.98 -24.26 -27.98
N ASP A 188 -0.73 -23.98 -28.32
CA ASP A 188 0.41 -24.86 -28.04
C ASP A 188 1.26 -24.28 -26.91
N TYR A 189 1.19 -24.91 -25.75
CA TYR A 189 1.92 -24.54 -24.54
C TYR A 189 2.92 -25.63 -24.10
N SER A 190 3.35 -26.46 -25.06
CA SER A 190 4.28 -27.58 -24.79
C SER A 190 5.61 -27.12 -24.20
N ALA A 191 6.07 -25.92 -24.58
CA ALA A 191 7.29 -25.30 -24.06
C ALA A 191 7.24 -25.08 -22.53
N LEU A 192 6.05 -24.82 -21.96
CA LEU A 192 5.89 -24.60 -20.52
C LEU A 192 5.98 -25.90 -19.71
N LYS A 193 5.56 -27.03 -20.29
CA LYS A 193 5.66 -28.34 -19.63
C LYS A 193 7.13 -28.76 -19.44
N ILE A 194 7.98 -28.39 -20.38
CA ILE A 194 9.42 -28.68 -20.34
C ILE A 194 10.11 -27.84 -19.24
N ASP A 195 9.75 -26.56 -19.09
CA ASP A 195 10.35 -25.67 -18.10
C ASP A 195 9.98 -26.03 -16.65
N ASN A 196 8.79 -26.60 -16.42
CA ASN A 196 8.41 -27.09 -15.08
C ASN A 196 9.17 -28.36 -14.68
N ASN A 197 9.30 -29.35 -15.57
CA ASN A 197 10.03 -30.60 -15.28
C ASN A 197 11.51 -30.36 -14.94
N ASN A 198 12.14 -29.35 -15.54
CA ASN A 198 13.55 -29.05 -15.32
C ASN A 198 13.81 -28.29 -14.00
N LYS A 199 12.80 -27.60 -13.46
CA LYS A 199 12.89 -26.90 -12.15
C LYS A 199 12.71 -27.87 -10.98
N ASP A 200 11.89 -28.90 -11.14
CA ASP A 200 11.68 -29.93 -10.13
C ASP A 200 12.93 -30.84 -9.99
N ALA A 201 13.67 -31.07 -11.08
CA ALA A 201 14.94 -31.81 -11.06
C ALA A 201 16.08 -31.10 -10.30
N LYS A 202 16.09 -29.76 -10.28
CA LYS A 202 17.13 -28.95 -9.61
C LYS A 202 16.92 -28.75 -8.11
N GLN A 203 15.78 -29.16 -7.55
CA GLN A 203 15.51 -29.06 -6.10
C GLN A 203 15.84 -30.36 -5.34
N LEU A 204 16.33 -31.39 -6.03
CA LEU A 204 16.69 -32.69 -5.47
C LEU A 204 18.21 -32.95 -5.47
N GLU A 205 19.03 -31.94 -5.79
CA GLU A 205 20.51 -31.97 -5.71
C GLU A 205 21.04 -31.03 -4.63
#